data_AF-A0A7K5KYV3-F1
#
_entry.id   AF-A0A7K5KYV3-F1
#
_cell.length_a   1.000
_cell.length_b   1.000
_cell.length_c   1.000
_cell.angle_alpha   90.00
_cell.angle_beta   90.00
_cell.angle_gamma   90.00
#
_symmetry.space_group_name_H-M   'P 1'
#
loop_
_entity.id
_entity.type
_entity.pdbx_description
1 polymer ?
#
loop_
_entity_poly.entity_id
_entity_poly.type
_entity_poly.pdbx_seq_one_letter_code
_entity_poly.pdbx_strand_id
1 'polypeptide(L)'
;QLEGDRRQNLVDELLTRHKQLEASYRNEGPEPDMTRSSLMAGGAKRGITNPWLLEESEETRGLGFDELRQQQRRIIEEQDAGLDALSSIISRQKQMGQEIGNELDEQNEIIDDLTNLVESTDDRLRNQTRHVKMVDKKLESCG
;
A
#
# COMPACT_ATOMS: atom_id res chain seq x y z
N GLN A 1 -14.06 -5.77 21.11
CA GLN A 1 -14.33 -4.56 21.91
C GLN A 1 -14.61 -3.36 20.99
N LEU A 2 -13.74 -3.07 20.01
CA LEU A 2 -13.91 -1.97 19.03
C LEU A 2 -15.26 -1.93 18.27
N GLU A 3 -15.82 -3.09 17.90
CA GLU A 3 -17.11 -3.13 17.19
C GLU A 3 -18.33 -2.87 18.10
N GLY A 4 -18.20 -3.19 19.39
CA GLY A 4 -19.22 -2.89 20.40
C GLY A 4 -19.34 -1.38 20.62
N ASP A 5 -18.22 -0.70 20.78
CA ASP A 5 -18.16 0.75 20.95
C ASP A 5 -18.69 1.49 19.72
N ARG A 6 -18.39 0.97 18.52
CA ARG A 6 -18.95 1.52 17.27
C ARG A 6 -20.47 1.40 17.22
N ARG A 7 -21.03 0.23 17.57
CA ARG A 7 -22.48 0.02 17.61
C ARG A 7 -23.15 0.89 18.67
N GLN A 8 -22.52 1.05 19.82
CA GLN A 8 -23.02 1.89 20.90
C GLN A 8 -23.08 3.36 20.48
N ASN A 9 -22.02 3.89 19.89
CA ASN A 9 -21.98 5.25 19.36
C ASN A 9 -23.05 5.49 18.28
N LEU A 10 -23.31 4.49 17.44
CA LEU A 10 -24.37 4.58 16.42
C LEU A 10 -25.75 4.64 17.06
N VAL A 11 -26.02 3.80 18.06
CA VAL A 11 -27.30 3.81 18.78
C VAL A 11 -27.53 5.14 19.48
N ASP A 12 -26.50 5.70 20.11
CA ASP A 12 -26.58 6.99 20.81
C ASP A 12 -26.77 8.15 19.82
N GLU A 13 -26.14 8.09 18.64
CA GLU A 13 -26.40 9.05 17.56
C GLU A 13 -27.84 8.97 17.06
N LEU A 14 -28.37 7.76 16.84
CA LEU A 14 -29.74 7.54 16.37
C LEU A 14 -30.77 8.04 17.40
N LEU A 15 -30.55 7.77 18.68
CA LEU A 15 -31.40 8.27 19.76
C LEU A 15 -31.38 9.79 19.85
N THR A 16 -30.21 10.41 19.67
CA THR A 16 -30.07 11.87 19.66
C THR A 16 -30.79 12.48 18.46
N ARG A 17 -30.62 11.90 17.27
CA ARG A 17 -31.34 12.30 16.05
C ARG A 17 -32.85 12.19 16.20
N HIS A 18 -33.33 11.10 16.81
CA HIS A 18 -34.75 10.89 17.05
C HIS A 18 -35.36 11.96 17.96
N LYS A 19 -34.70 12.26 19.09
CA LYS A 19 -35.13 13.34 19.99
C LYS A 19 -35.13 14.71 19.31
N GLN A 20 -34.15 14.96 18.45
CA GLN A 20 -34.03 16.21 17.70
C GLN A 20 -35.16 16.33 16.65
N LEU A 21 -35.55 15.22 16.03
CA LEU A 21 -36.66 15.15 15.08
C LEU A 21 -38.01 15.32 15.78
N GLU A 22 -38.23 14.66 16.92
CA GLU A 22 -39.42 14.88 17.73
C GLU A 22 -39.55 16.33 18.22
N ALA A 23 -38.42 16.95 18.59
CA ALA A 23 -38.40 18.37 18.98
C ALA A 23 -38.75 19.28 17.80
N SER A 24 -38.31 18.96 16.58
CA SER A 24 -38.72 19.70 15.38
C SER A 24 -40.21 19.53 15.08
N TYR A 25 -40.77 18.35 15.32
CA TYR A 25 -42.20 18.05 15.16
C TYR A 25 -43.08 18.76 16.20
N ARG A 26 -42.58 18.92 17.44
CA ARG A 26 -43.29 19.64 18.52
C ARG A 26 -43.24 21.16 18.40
N ASN A 27 -42.31 21.72 17.64
CA ASN A 27 -42.15 23.17 17.47
C ASN A 27 -42.93 23.72 16.25
N GLU A 28 -43.82 22.92 15.67
CA GLU A 28 -44.64 23.27 14.49
C GLU A 28 -45.72 24.32 14.84
N GLY A 29 -45.42 25.60 14.56
CA GLY A 29 -46.41 26.57 14.09
C GLY A 29 -46.71 26.37 12.58
N PRO A 30 -47.71 27.06 12.01
CA PRO A 30 -48.47 26.62 10.84
C PRO A 30 -47.78 26.80 9.46
N GLU A 31 -46.46 26.63 9.34
CA GLU A 31 -45.75 26.75 8.05
C GLU A 31 -44.87 25.51 7.77
N PRO A 32 -45.47 24.42 7.23
CA PRO A 32 -44.83 23.10 7.10
C PRO A 32 -43.92 22.93 5.88
N ASP A 33 -44.01 23.77 4.85
CA ASP A 33 -43.47 23.45 3.52
C ASP A 33 -41.97 23.81 3.34
N MET A 34 -41.52 24.90 3.97
CA MET A 34 -40.12 25.36 3.88
C MET A 34 -39.17 24.53 4.76
N THR A 35 -39.66 24.05 5.91
CA THR A 35 -38.86 23.29 6.88
C THR A 35 -38.67 21.85 6.41
N ARG A 36 -39.71 21.23 5.82
CA ARG A 36 -39.64 19.89 5.24
C ARG A 36 -38.66 19.83 4.07
N SER A 37 -38.66 20.85 3.21
CA SER A 37 -37.69 20.98 2.12
C SER A 37 -36.26 21.13 2.64
N SER A 38 -36.04 21.87 3.73
CA SER A 38 -34.71 22.03 4.37
C SER A 38 -34.22 20.75 5.06
N LEU A 39 -35.13 19.95 5.63
CA LEU A 39 -34.82 18.65 6.23
C LEU A 39 -34.51 17.58 5.16
N MET A 40 -35.27 17.57 4.06
CA MET A 40 -35.06 16.63 2.96
C MET A 40 -33.90 17.04 2.06
N ALA A 41 -33.61 18.33 1.87
CA ALA A 41 -32.50 18.78 1.03
C ALA A 41 -31.12 18.71 1.71
N GLY A 42 -31.03 18.14 2.91
CA GLY A 42 -29.79 18.10 3.68
C GLY A 42 -29.39 19.50 4.13
N GLY A 43 -30.07 19.99 5.16
CA GLY A 43 -29.87 21.31 5.77
C GLY A 43 -28.40 21.76 5.72
N ALA A 44 -28.20 22.92 5.10
CA ALA A 44 -26.90 23.50 4.84
C ALA A 44 -26.02 23.44 6.10
N LYS A 45 -24.81 22.89 5.93
CA LYS A 45 -23.67 22.96 6.87
C LYS A 45 -23.58 21.90 7.97
N ARG A 46 -23.65 20.62 7.61
CA ARG A 46 -22.87 19.57 8.28
C ARG A 46 -22.29 18.65 7.22
N GLY A 47 -20.98 18.42 7.24
CA GLY A 47 -20.25 17.54 6.30
C GLY A 47 -20.61 16.05 6.43
N ILE A 48 -21.84 15.73 6.81
CA ILE A 48 -22.40 14.39 6.84
C ILE A 48 -23.41 14.38 5.70
N THR A 49 -22.97 13.92 4.53
CA THR A 49 -23.85 13.71 3.38
C THR A 49 -24.95 12.74 3.78
N ASN A 50 -26.21 13.16 3.68
CA ASN A 50 -27.33 12.28 3.96
C ASN A 50 -27.28 11.09 2.99
N PRO A 51 -27.11 9.83 3.45
CA PRO A 51 -26.96 8.68 2.57
C PRO A 51 -28.17 8.43 1.67
N TRP A 52 -29.33 8.95 2.05
CA TRP A 52 -30.59 8.89 1.32
C TRP A 52 -30.77 9.99 0.27
N LEU A 53 -29.85 10.96 0.22
CA LEU A 53 -29.80 12.04 -0.77
C LEU A 53 -28.62 11.92 -1.74
N LEU A 54 -27.85 10.84 -1.60
CA LEU A 54 -26.85 10.51 -2.60
C LEU A 54 -27.61 10.02 -3.83
N GLU A 55 -27.40 10.69 -4.96
CA GLU A 55 -27.87 10.14 -6.24
C GLU A 55 -27.16 8.80 -6.44
N GLU A 56 -27.96 7.77 -6.73
CA GLU A 56 -27.43 6.46 -7.05
C GLU A 56 -26.46 6.56 -8.23
N SER A 57 -25.35 5.80 -8.21
CA SER A 57 -24.37 5.87 -9.28
C SER A 57 -24.99 5.43 -10.59
N GLU A 58 -24.52 5.98 -11.71
CA GLU A 58 -25.05 5.62 -13.04
C GLU A 58 -24.94 4.12 -13.32
N GLU A 59 -23.98 3.41 -12.69
CA GLU A 59 -23.82 1.97 -12.87
C GLU A 59 -24.86 1.11 -12.15
N THR A 60 -25.46 1.61 -11.06
CA THR A 60 -26.48 0.87 -10.30
C THR A 60 -27.90 1.39 -10.52
N ARG A 61 -28.02 2.60 -11.09
CA ARG A 61 -29.28 3.28 -11.39
C ARG A 61 -30.19 2.41 -12.26
N GLY A 62 -31.37 2.10 -11.72
CA GLY A 62 -32.42 1.36 -12.42
C GLY A 62 -32.28 -0.16 -12.36
N LEU A 63 -31.30 -0.69 -11.63
CA LEU A 63 -31.18 -2.13 -11.38
C LEU A 63 -32.07 -2.56 -10.21
N GLY A 64 -32.74 -3.69 -10.38
CA GLY A 64 -33.45 -4.37 -9.29
C GLY A 64 -32.48 -4.98 -8.27
N PHE A 65 -32.99 -5.27 -7.06
CA PHE A 65 -32.18 -5.87 -5.99
C PHE A 65 -31.45 -7.16 -6.42
N ASP A 66 -32.11 -8.04 -7.18
CA ASP A 66 -31.50 -9.28 -7.67
C ASP A 66 -30.42 -9.04 -8.72
N GLU A 67 -30.58 -8.00 -9.55
CA GLU A 67 -29.60 -7.58 -10.57
C GLU A 67 -28.37 -6.96 -9.91
N LEU A 68 -28.56 -6.10 -8.90
CA LEU A 68 -27.48 -5.56 -8.08
C LEU A 68 -26.68 -6.66 -7.39
N ARG A 69 -27.36 -7.66 -6.83
CA ARG A 69 -26.69 -8.82 -6.22
C ARG A 69 -25.90 -9.62 -7.26
N GLN A 70 -26.43 -9.77 -8.48
CA GLN A 70 -25.72 -10.46 -9.56
C GLN A 70 -24.50 -9.66 -10.03
N GLN A 71 -24.62 -8.35 -10.18
CA GLN A 71 -23.52 -7.46 -10.53
C GLN A 71 -22.42 -7.51 -9.47
N GLN A 72 -22.76 -7.43 -8.19
CA GLN A 72 -21.78 -7.55 -7.11
C GLN A 72 -21.03 -8.89 -7.15
N ARG A 73 -21.70 -10.00 -7.47
CA ARG A 73 -21.01 -11.29 -7.64
C ARG A 73 -20.01 -11.26 -8.77
N ARG A 74 -20.37 -10.71 -9.93
CA ARG A 74 -19.43 -10.58 -11.07
C ARG A 74 -18.22 -9.72 -10.70
N ILE A 75 -18.46 -8.60 -10.01
CA ILE A 75 -17.39 -7.72 -9.53
C ILE A 75 -16.44 -8.47 -8.57
N ILE A 76 -16.97 -9.31 -7.69
CA ILE A 76 -16.15 -10.13 -6.78
C ILE A 76 -15.36 -11.18 -7.56
N GLU A 77 -15.98 -11.86 -8.52
CA GLU A 77 -15.31 -12.86 -9.37
C GLU A 77 -14.15 -12.24 -10.18
N GLU A 78 -14.33 -11.03 -10.73
CA GLU A 78 -13.27 -10.29 -11.43
C GLU A 78 -12.14 -9.86 -10.48
N GLN A 79 -12.48 -9.44 -9.27
CA GLN A 79 -11.48 -9.09 -8.26
C GLN A 79 -10.66 -10.31 -7.83
N ASP A 80 -11.30 -11.45 -7.61
CA ASP A 80 -10.62 -12.70 -7.24
C ASP A 80 -9.65 -13.14 -8.34
N ALA A 81 -10.06 -13.06 -9.61
CA ALA A 81 -9.17 -13.32 -10.75
C ALA A 81 -7.98 -12.33 -10.79
N GLY A 82 -8.22 -11.07 -10.44
CA GLY A 82 -7.16 -10.06 -10.29
C GLY A 82 -6.18 -10.39 -9.17
N LEU A 83 -6.68 -10.90 -8.03
CA LEU A 83 -5.84 -11.32 -6.90
C LEU A 83 -5.00 -12.55 -7.23
N ASP A 84 -5.53 -13.51 -7.98
CA ASP A 84 -4.77 -14.67 -8.45
C ASP A 84 -3.62 -14.25 -9.38
N ALA A 85 -3.89 -13.33 -10.30
CA ALA A 85 -2.86 -12.76 -11.17
C ALA A 85 -1.76 -12.06 -10.36
N LEU A 86 -2.14 -11.22 -9.39
CA LEU A 86 -1.22 -10.55 -8.48
C LEU A 86 -0.40 -11.54 -7.64
N SER A 87 -1.03 -12.57 -7.10
CA SER A 87 -0.37 -13.65 -6.34
C SER A 87 0.69 -14.36 -7.18
N SER A 88 0.41 -14.61 -8.46
CA SER A 88 1.39 -15.19 -9.39
C SER A 88 2.61 -14.29 -9.61
N ILE A 89 2.39 -12.97 -9.71
CA ILE A 89 3.45 -11.98 -9.88
C ILE A 89 4.32 -11.92 -8.63
N ILE A 90 3.70 -11.85 -7.45
CA ILE A 90 4.39 -11.83 -6.16
C ILE A 90 5.23 -13.09 -5.97
N SER A 91 4.71 -14.26 -6.37
CA SER A 91 5.44 -15.52 -6.29
C SER A 91 6.71 -15.49 -7.17
N ARG A 92 6.60 -14.98 -8.40
CA ARG A 92 7.77 -14.78 -9.27
C ARG A 92 8.76 -13.75 -8.71
N GLN A 93 8.26 -12.67 -8.13
CA GLN A 93 9.11 -11.65 -7.52
C GLN A 93 9.84 -12.17 -6.28
N LYS A 94 9.21 -13.03 -5.49
CA LYS A 94 9.86 -13.73 -4.38
C LYS A 94 10.98 -14.63 -4.89
N GLN A 95 10.74 -15.42 -5.93
CA GLN A 95 11.78 -16.28 -6.52
C GLN A 95 12.95 -15.44 -7.03
N MET A 96 12.68 -14.37 -7.79
CA MET A 96 13.71 -13.45 -8.25
C MET A 96 14.50 -12.84 -7.09
N GLY A 97 13.84 -12.47 -5.99
CA GLY A 97 14.51 -11.97 -4.78
C GLY A 97 15.43 -13.00 -4.12
N GLN A 98 15.06 -14.29 -4.15
CA GLN A 98 15.92 -15.37 -3.66
C GLN A 98 17.13 -15.58 -4.58
N GLU A 99 16.91 -15.58 -5.90
CA GLU A 99 17.98 -15.70 -6.90
C GLU A 99 18.97 -14.52 -6.81
N ILE A 100 18.48 -13.29 -6.66
CA ILE A 100 19.31 -12.10 -6.42
C ILE A 100 20.11 -12.25 -5.12
N GLY A 101 19.48 -12.76 -4.06
CA GLY A 101 20.18 -13.01 -2.79
C GLY A 101 21.33 -13.99 -2.94
N ASN A 102 21.09 -15.13 -3.59
CA ASN A 102 22.11 -16.13 -3.85
C ASN A 102 23.25 -15.58 -4.73
N GLU A 103 22.91 -14.85 -5.79
CA GLU A 103 23.91 -14.23 -6.69
C GLU A 103 24.76 -13.18 -5.95
N LEU A 104 24.17 -12.42 -5.02
CA LEU A 104 24.92 -11.48 -4.17
C LEU A 104 25.88 -12.22 -3.23
N ASP A 105 25.44 -13.33 -2.64
CA ASP A 105 26.30 -14.17 -1.79
C ASP A 105 27.47 -14.77 -2.60
N GLU A 106 27.20 -15.31 -3.80
CA GLU A 106 28.24 -15.80 -4.72
C GLU A 106 29.21 -14.69 -5.15
N GLN A 107 28.70 -13.50 -5.46
CA GLN A 107 29.56 -12.36 -5.80
C GLN A 107 30.42 -11.90 -4.62
N ASN A 108 29.94 -12.00 -3.38
CA ASN A 108 30.77 -11.70 -2.21
C ASN A 108 31.95 -12.68 -2.09
N GLU A 109 31.72 -13.98 -2.32
CA GLU A 109 32.80 -14.97 -2.34
C GLU A 109 33.84 -14.66 -3.44
N ILE A 110 33.38 -14.28 -4.64
CA ILE A 110 34.26 -13.88 -5.74
C ILE A 110 35.09 -12.63 -5.37
N ILE A 111 34.49 -11.65 -4.70
CA ILE A 111 35.17 -10.42 -4.28
C ILE A 111 36.25 -10.73 -3.24
N ASP A 112 35.99 -11.64 -2.31
CA ASP A 112 36.97 -12.07 -1.31
C ASP A 112 38.15 -12.79 -1.98
N ASP A 113 37.89 -13.68 -2.94
CA ASP A 113 38.93 -14.36 -3.72
C ASP A 113 39.77 -13.39 -4.55
N LEU A 114 39.12 -12.41 -5.18
CA LEU A 114 39.81 -11.34 -5.91
C LEU A 114 40.70 -10.51 -4.97
N THR A 115 40.23 -10.22 -3.76
CA THR A 115 41.00 -9.48 -2.76
C THR A 115 42.26 -10.24 -2.37
N ASN A 116 42.15 -11.55 -2.11
CA ASN A 116 43.29 -12.41 -1.82
C ASN A 116 44.30 -12.47 -2.99
N LEU A 117 43.80 -12.54 -4.22
CA LEU A 117 44.65 -12.55 -5.42
C LEU A 117 45.40 -11.24 -5.61
N VAL A 118 44.74 -10.10 -5.36
CA VAL A 118 45.37 -8.77 -5.41
C VAL A 118 46.46 -8.64 -4.36
N GLU A 119 46.22 -9.08 -3.12
CA GLU A 119 47.23 -9.04 -2.06
C GLU A 119 48.45 -9.90 -2.40
N SER A 120 48.24 -11.13 -2.89
CA SER A 120 49.34 -12.00 -3.35
C SER A 120 50.14 -11.35 -4.50
N THR A 121 49.44 -10.68 -5.41
CA THR A 121 50.07 -9.97 -6.53
C THR A 121 50.90 -8.77 -6.05
N ASP A 122 50.40 -7.99 -5.09
CA ASP A 122 51.14 -6.87 -4.47
C ASP A 122 52.41 -7.37 -3.77
N ASP A 123 52.34 -8.46 -3.00
CA ASP A 123 53.50 -9.05 -2.33
C ASP A 123 54.57 -9.51 -3.32
N ARG A 124 54.16 -10.17 -4.41
CA ARG A 124 55.08 -10.57 -5.49
C ARG A 124 55.71 -9.34 -6.14
N LEU A 125 54.91 -8.31 -6.45
CA LEU A 125 55.39 -7.07 -7.04
C LEU A 125 56.41 -6.37 -6.14
N ARG A 126 56.15 -6.29 -4.82
CA ARG A 126 57.07 -5.73 -3.83
C ARG A 126 58.39 -6.49 -3.78
N ASN A 127 58.33 -7.83 -3.79
CA ASN A 127 59.53 -8.66 -3.77
C ASN A 127 60.35 -8.51 -5.07
N GLN A 128 59.71 -8.52 -6.24
CA GLN A 128 60.40 -8.27 -7.51
C GLN A 128 61.00 -6.86 -7.56
N THR A 129 60.30 -5.86 -7.05
CA THR A 129 60.81 -4.48 -6.95
C THR A 129 62.08 -4.42 -6.08
N ARG A 130 62.13 -5.15 -4.96
CA ARG A 130 63.34 -5.24 -4.13
C ARG A 130 64.50 -5.93 -4.86
N HIS A 131 64.23 -6.99 -5.61
CA HIS A 131 65.25 -7.67 -6.42
C HIS A 131 65.83 -6.74 -7.49
N VAL A 132 64.97 -6.01 -8.22
CA VAL A 132 65.41 -5.02 -9.21
C VAL A 132 66.31 -3.96 -8.56
N LYS A 133 65.89 -3.39 -7.42
CA LYS A 133 66.72 -2.41 -6.68
C LYS A 133 68.07 -2.97 -6.23
N MET A 134 68.15 -4.26 -5.89
CA MET A 134 69.41 -4.92 -5.51
C MET A 134 70.33 -5.11 -6.72
N VAL A 135 69.77 -5.51 -7.86
CA VAL A 135 70.52 -5.65 -9.11
C VAL A 135 71.07 -4.30 -9.56
N ASP A 136 70.26 -3.24 -9.47
CA ASP A 136 70.64 -1.87 -9.82
C ASP A 136 71.87 -1.41 -9.01
N LYS A 137 71.83 -1.59 -7.68
CA LYS A 137 72.99 -1.32 -6.80
C LYS A 137 74.22 -2.16 -7.11
N LYS A 138 74.06 -3.43 -7.51
CA LYS A 138 75.19 -4.27 -7.92
C LYS A 138 75.83 -3.77 -9.22
N LEU A 139 75.03 -3.30 -10.17
CA LEU A 139 75.53 -2.73 -11.41
C LEU A 139 76.35 -1.45 -11.14
N GLU A 140 75.86 -0.56 -10.27
CA GLU A 140 76.61 0.62 -9.83
C GLU A 140 77.94 0.28 -9.14
N SER A 141 77.98 -0.82 -8.38
CA SER A 141 79.19 -1.29 -7.68
C SER A 141 80.22 -1.97 -8.60
N CYS A 142 79.83 -2.42 -9.80
CA CYS A 142 80.71 -3.07 -10.76
C CYS A 142 81.15 -2.15 -11.92
N GLY A 143 80.71 -0.89 -11.91
CA GLY A 143 81.14 0.18 -12.82
C GLY A 143 82.35 0.96 -12.30
#